data_AF-A0A1Q4F7E9-F1
#
_entry.id   AF-A0A1Q4F7E9-F1
#
_cell.length_a   1.000
_cell.length_b   1.000
_cell.length_c   1.000
_cell.angle_alpha   90.00
_cell.angle_beta   90.00
_cell.angle_gamma   90.00
#
_symmetry.space_group_name_H-M   'P 1'
#
loop_
_entity.id
_entity.type
_entity.pdbx_description
1 polymer ?
#
loop_
_entity_poly.entity_id
_entity_poly.type
_entity_poly.pdbx_seq_one_letter_code
_entity_poly.pdbx_strand_id
1 'polypeptide(L)'
;MKNFIEDIVTTKDMSAAEKKIKSLKKKVEADPDLKDKIKKQFSAALDKRGKLISKLQKEVDIKTQLKEASEIVSLSYIAKTYFGKKKEWLYHRINGNIINGKPAVFTEDQKKQLNAAFRDISKKIGSVTVS
;
A
#
# COMPACT_ATOMS: atom_id res chain seq x y z
N MET A 1 -8.08 -7.77 -26.29
CA MET A 1 -6.92 -7.48 -27.17
C MET A 1 -5.64 -7.71 -26.38
N LYS A 2 -4.63 -8.40 -26.92
CA LYS A 2 -3.41 -8.80 -26.16
C LYS A 2 -2.61 -7.55 -25.70
N ASN A 3 -2.28 -7.46 -24.40
CA ASN A 3 -1.41 -6.41 -23.84
C ASN A 3 0.03 -6.92 -23.78
N PHE A 4 0.85 -6.52 -24.77
CA PHE A 4 2.22 -7.03 -24.91
C PHE A 4 3.12 -6.57 -23.78
N ILE A 5 2.92 -5.34 -23.31
CA ILE A 5 3.73 -4.77 -22.23
C ILE A 5 3.41 -5.49 -20.92
N GLU A 6 2.13 -5.66 -20.58
CA GLU A 6 1.73 -6.28 -19.32
C GLU A 6 2.26 -7.72 -19.21
N ASP A 7 2.18 -8.51 -20.29
CA ASP A 7 2.74 -9.87 -20.33
C ASP A 7 4.26 -9.90 -20.10
N ILE A 8 5.00 -8.92 -20.65
CA ILE A 8 6.46 -8.81 -20.41
C ILE A 8 6.71 -8.44 -18.95
N VAL A 9 6.07 -7.39 -18.45
CA VAL A 9 6.39 -6.85 -17.12
C VAL A 9 5.89 -7.70 -15.95
N THR A 10 4.98 -8.65 -16.18
CA THR A 10 4.56 -9.65 -15.19
C THR A 10 5.37 -10.95 -15.25
N THR A 11 6.23 -11.11 -16.26
CA THR A 11 7.10 -12.29 -16.36
C THR A 11 8.19 -12.20 -15.30
N LYS A 12 8.20 -13.16 -14.35
CA LYS A 12 9.17 -13.19 -13.25
C LYS A 12 10.58 -13.57 -13.69
N ASP A 13 10.67 -14.42 -14.71
CA ASP A 13 11.94 -14.90 -15.26
C ASP A 13 12.52 -13.91 -16.28
N MET A 14 13.72 -13.40 -16.01
CA MET A 14 14.36 -12.41 -16.87
C MET A 14 14.68 -12.94 -18.26
N SER A 15 15.10 -14.21 -18.39
CA SER A 15 15.40 -14.81 -19.70
C SER A 15 14.14 -14.92 -20.58
N ALA A 16 13.02 -15.30 -19.98
CA ALA A 16 11.72 -15.36 -20.64
C ALA A 16 11.22 -13.95 -21.02
N ALA A 17 11.42 -12.95 -20.15
CA ALA A 17 11.09 -11.56 -20.44
C ALA A 17 11.91 -11.04 -21.63
N GLU A 18 13.22 -11.31 -21.67
CA GLU A 18 14.10 -10.94 -22.77
C GLU A 18 13.68 -11.58 -24.10
N LYS A 19 13.32 -12.87 -24.09
CA LYS A 19 12.79 -13.57 -25.28
C LYS A 19 11.52 -12.90 -25.80
N LYS A 20 10.60 -12.52 -24.89
CA LYS A 20 9.37 -11.79 -25.23
C LYS A 20 9.68 -10.40 -25.80
N ILE A 21 10.60 -9.65 -25.19
CA ILE A 21 11.06 -8.35 -25.71
C ILE A 21 11.64 -8.49 -27.11
N LYS A 22 12.50 -9.49 -27.34
CA LYS A 22 13.10 -9.76 -28.66
C LYS A 22 12.05 -10.08 -29.71
N SER A 23 11.03 -10.88 -29.35
CA SER A 23 9.90 -11.16 -30.24
C SER A 23 9.04 -9.93 -30.53
N LEU A 24 8.90 -9.02 -29.55
CA LEU A 24 8.13 -7.80 -29.71
C LEU A 24 8.86 -6.82 -30.63
N LYS A 25 10.18 -6.65 -30.48
CA LYS A 25 11.01 -5.81 -31.37
C LYS A 25 10.84 -6.19 -32.85
N LYS A 26 10.94 -7.48 -33.16
CA LYS A 26 10.72 -8.00 -34.52
C LYS A 26 9.33 -7.67 -35.09
N LYS A 27 8.29 -7.65 -34.24
CA LYS A 27 6.92 -7.30 -34.66
C LYS A 27 6.76 -5.81 -34.91
N VAL A 28 7.45 -4.96 -34.16
CA VAL A 28 7.42 -3.49 -34.34
C VAL A 28 8.16 -3.07 -35.60
N GLU A 29 9.25 -3.76 -35.94
CA GLU A 29 9.98 -3.53 -37.19
C GLU A 29 9.13 -3.85 -38.44
N ALA A 30 8.15 -4.75 -38.30
CA ALA A 30 7.25 -5.16 -39.38
C ALA A 30 5.96 -4.34 -39.47
N ASP A 31 5.60 -3.56 -38.44
CA ASP A 31 4.32 -2.84 -38.35
C ASP A 31 4.50 -1.47 -37.63
N PRO A 32 4.49 -0.36 -38.39
CA PRO A 32 4.61 1.00 -37.83
C PRO A 32 3.45 1.39 -36.88
N ASP A 33 2.22 0.93 -37.14
CA ASP A 33 1.05 1.24 -36.31
C ASP A 33 1.12 0.55 -34.94
N LEU A 34 1.82 -0.59 -34.89
CA LEU A 34 2.10 -1.30 -33.64
C LEU A 34 2.99 -0.48 -32.69
N LYS A 35 3.85 0.39 -33.22
CA LYS A 35 4.77 1.24 -32.44
C LYS A 35 4.00 2.18 -31.51
N ASP A 36 2.99 2.87 -32.02
CA ASP A 36 2.21 3.83 -31.23
C ASP A 36 1.29 3.12 -30.23
N LYS A 37 0.76 1.95 -30.59
CA LYS A 37 0.03 1.09 -29.66
C LYS A 37 0.90 0.64 -28.49
N ILE A 38 2.13 0.24 -28.75
CA ILE A 38 3.09 -0.17 -27.71
C ILE A 38 3.46 1.00 -26.81
N LYS A 39 3.71 2.20 -27.36
CA LYS A 39 3.96 3.39 -26.55
C LYS A 39 2.80 3.68 -25.59
N LYS A 40 1.56 3.62 -26.08
CA LYS A 40 0.35 3.80 -25.26
C LYS A 40 0.24 2.74 -24.17
N GLN A 41 0.46 1.46 -24.51
CA GLN A 41 0.46 0.36 -23.53
C GLN A 41 1.56 0.52 -22.48
N PHE A 42 2.75 0.99 -22.88
CA PHE A 42 3.87 1.21 -21.99
C PHE A 42 3.62 2.34 -21.00
N SER A 43 3.17 3.49 -21.50
CA SER A 43 2.79 4.63 -20.65
C SER A 43 1.71 4.24 -19.64
N ALA A 44 0.65 3.55 -20.08
CA ALA A 44 -0.42 3.09 -19.20
C ALA A 44 0.09 2.10 -18.12
N ALA A 45 1.03 1.22 -18.48
CA ALA A 45 1.64 0.29 -17.54
C ALA A 45 2.51 1.01 -16.49
N LEU A 46 3.29 2.01 -16.91
CA LEU A 46 4.08 2.84 -16.00
C LEU A 46 3.18 3.62 -15.04
N ASP A 47 2.12 4.28 -15.52
CA ASP A 47 1.19 5.03 -14.69
C ASP A 47 0.49 4.14 -13.66
N LYS A 48 0.02 2.96 -14.08
CA LYS A 48 -0.62 1.98 -13.19
C LYS A 48 0.35 1.52 -12.09
N ARG A 49 1.61 1.29 -12.43
CA ARG A 49 2.65 0.90 -11.47
C ARG A 49 3.05 2.03 -10.55
N GLY A 50 3.21 3.25 -11.07
CA GLY A 50 3.49 4.44 -10.27
C GLY A 50 2.41 4.66 -9.21
N LYS A 51 1.13 4.60 -9.60
CA LYS A 51 -0.01 4.68 -8.67
C LYS A 51 0.01 3.57 -7.61
N LEU A 52 0.37 2.35 -7.99
CA LEU A 52 0.49 1.23 -7.05
C LEU A 52 1.64 1.45 -6.05
N ILE A 53 2.80 1.87 -6.53
CA ILE A 53 3.97 2.18 -5.69
C ILE A 53 3.63 3.28 -4.69
N SER A 54 3.02 4.39 -5.15
CA SER A 54 2.60 5.47 -4.25
C SER A 54 1.59 5.02 -3.21
N LYS A 55 0.70 4.07 -3.55
CA LYS A 55 -0.23 3.49 -2.57
C LYS A 55 0.51 2.64 -1.54
N LEU A 56 1.42 1.77 -1.98
CA LEU A 56 2.23 0.92 -1.11
C LEU A 56 3.13 1.75 -0.19
N GLN A 57 3.73 2.83 -0.69
CA GLN A 57 4.52 3.77 0.11
C GLN A 57 3.69 4.37 1.26
N LYS A 58 2.48 4.86 0.98
CA LYS A 58 1.58 5.37 2.03
C LYS A 58 1.24 4.31 3.08
N GLU A 59 1.03 3.07 2.68
CA GLU A 59 0.75 1.96 3.61
C GLU A 59 1.96 1.64 4.49
N VAL A 60 3.17 1.65 3.93
CA VAL A 60 4.43 1.49 4.67
C VAL A 60 4.66 2.64 5.64
N ASP A 61 4.44 3.89 5.23
CA ASP A 61 4.61 5.07 6.07
C ASP A 61 3.70 5.02 7.30
N ILE A 62 2.41 4.69 7.09
CA ILE A 62 1.45 4.53 8.20
C ILE A 62 1.91 3.44 9.16
N LYS A 63 2.38 2.30 8.63
CA LYS A 63 2.88 1.20 9.48
C LYS A 63 4.08 1.63 10.31
N THR A 64 5.01 2.38 9.73
CA THR A 64 6.20 2.90 10.42
C THR A 64 5.81 3.89 11.51
N GLN A 65 4.97 4.89 11.20
CA GLN A 65 4.47 5.85 12.18
C GLN A 65 3.74 5.18 13.35
N LEU A 66 2.92 4.16 13.06
CA LEU A 66 2.19 3.43 14.09
C LEU A 66 3.08 2.50 14.91
N LYS A 67 4.17 1.98 14.33
CA LYS A 67 5.18 1.21 15.07
C LYS A 67 5.84 2.09 16.12
N GLU A 68 6.34 3.27 15.74
CA GLU A 68 6.95 4.24 16.65
C GLU A 68 5.97 4.65 17.76
N ALA A 69 4.72 4.97 17.39
CA ALA A 69 3.69 5.31 18.37
C ALA A 69 3.35 4.14 19.33
N SER A 70 3.43 2.88 18.86
CA SER A 70 3.12 1.70 19.68
C SER A 70 4.18 1.37 20.73
N GLU A 71 5.41 1.84 20.54
CA GLU A 71 6.48 1.74 21.56
C GLU A 71 6.23 2.70 22.72
N ILE A 72 5.56 3.83 22.45
CA ILE A 72 5.22 4.85 23.44
C ILE A 72 3.85 4.57 24.08
N VAL A 73 2.90 4.02 23.31
CA VAL A 73 1.49 3.92 23.70
C VAL A 73 0.95 2.50 23.51
N SER A 74 0.29 1.98 24.54
CA SER A 74 -0.35 0.66 24.48
C SER A 74 -1.45 0.58 23.42
N LEU A 75 -1.25 -0.27 22.41
CA LEU A 75 -2.29 -0.59 21.40
C LEU A 75 -3.58 -1.12 22.04
N SER A 76 -3.47 -1.87 23.14
CA SER A 76 -4.63 -2.38 23.88
C SER A 76 -5.45 -1.24 24.48
N TYR A 77 -4.78 -0.23 25.01
CA TYR A 77 -5.45 0.97 25.54
C TYR A 77 -6.14 1.72 24.41
N ILE A 78 -5.47 1.95 23.27
CA ILE A 78 -6.08 2.66 22.14
C ILE A 78 -7.34 1.93 21.64
N ALA A 79 -7.22 0.62 21.40
CA ALA A 79 -8.33 -0.19 20.89
C ALA A 79 -9.55 -0.18 21.82
N LYS A 80 -9.32 -0.32 23.13
CA LYS A 80 -10.40 -0.33 24.13
C LYS A 80 -11.01 1.05 24.34
N THR A 81 -10.18 2.05 24.62
CA THR A 81 -10.62 3.38 25.06
C THR A 81 -11.23 4.19 23.92
N TYR A 82 -10.67 4.12 22.71
CA TYR A 82 -11.14 4.97 21.61
C TYR A 82 -12.02 4.23 20.62
N PHE A 83 -11.83 2.92 20.40
CA PHE A 83 -12.59 2.17 19.40
C PHE A 83 -13.62 1.21 19.98
N GLY A 84 -13.58 0.91 21.29
CA GLY A 84 -14.43 -0.11 21.89
C GLY A 84 -14.17 -1.51 21.31
N LYS A 85 -12.92 -1.79 20.91
CA LYS A 85 -12.50 -3.04 20.28
C LYS A 85 -11.38 -3.72 21.06
N LYS A 86 -11.16 -5.00 20.77
CA LYS A 86 -10.01 -5.76 21.30
C LYS A 86 -8.72 -5.34 20.59
N LYS A 87 -7.56 -5.57 21.24
CA LYS A 87 -6.22 -5.22 20.72
C LYS A 87 -6.00 -5.75 19.30
N GLU A 88 -6.46 -6.97 19.03
CA GLU A 88 -6.31 -7.69 17.76
C GLU A 88 -6.96 -6.91 16.60
N TRP A 89 -8.09 -6.24 16.86
CA TRP A 89 -8.80 -5.44 15.86
C TRP A 89 -7.92 -4.29 15.33
N LEU A 90 -7.18 -3.64 16.22
CA LEU A 90 -6.27 -2.55 15.87
C LEU A 90 -5.00 -3.10 15.23
N TYR A 91 -4.45 -4.18 15.79
CA TYR A 91 -3.28 -4.87 15.25
C TYR A 91 -3.47 -5.30 13.77
N HIS A 92 -4.63 -5.87 13.43
CA HIS A 92 -4.92 -6.27 12.06
C HIS A 92 -4.95 -5.08 11.09
N ARG A 93 -5.45 -3.91 11.52
CA ARG A 93 -5.52 -2.71 10.67
C ARG A 93 -4.18 -2.02 10.50
N ILE A 94 -3.35 -2.01 11.54
CA ILE A 94 -1.98 -1.48 11.47
C ILE A 94 -1.15 -2.31 10.49
N ASN A 95 -1.30 -3.63 10.51
CA ASN A 95 -0.52 -4.54 9.68
C ASN A 95 -1.16 -4.87 8.33
N GLY A 96 -2.39 -4.43 8.07
CA GLY A 96 -3.11 -4.75 6.85
C GLY A 96 -3.44 -6.25 6.70
N ASN A 97 -3.60 -6.98 7.80
CA ASN A 97 -3.84 -8.42 7.77
C ASN A 97 -5.15 -8.73 7.04
N ILE A 98 -5.19 -9.87 6.35
CA ILE A 98 -6.40 -10.36 5.70
C ILE A 98 -7.32 -11.00 6.74
N ILE A 99 -8.56 -10.51 6.84
CA ILE A 99 -9.62 -11.03 7.69
C ILE A 99 -10.82 -11.34 6.81
N ASN A 100 -11.28 -12.60 6.82
CA ASN A 100 -12.39 -13.08 5.98
C ASN A 100 -12.22 -12.71 4.49
N GLY A 101 -11.00 -12.91 3.96
CA GLY A 101 -10.67 -12.65 2.55
C GLY A 101 -10.52 -11.18 2.18
N LYS A 102 -10.63 -10.24 3.13
CA LYS A 102 -10.49 -8.79 2.87
C LYS A 102 -9.39 -8.18 3.74
N PRO A 103 -8.57 -7.25 3.20
CA PRO A 103 -7.59 -6.55 4.00
C PRO A 103 -8.28 -5.70 5.07
N ALA A 104 -7.82 -5.81 6.31
CA ALA A 104 -8.25 -4.94 7.38
C ALA A 104 -7.64 -3.55 7.16
N VAL A 105 -8.47 -2.59 6.77
CA VAL A 105 -8.06 -1.19 6.53
C VAL A 105 -8.84 -0.24 7.41
N PHE A 106 -8.23 0.90 7.74
CA PHE A 106 -8.93 2.00 8.39
C PHE A 106 -9.83 2.72 7.38
N THR A 107 -11.07 3.01 7.77
CA THR A 107 -11.89 4.01 7.09
C THR A 107 -11.35 5.42 7.36
N GLU A 108 -11.75 6.43 6.59
CA GLU A 108 -11.32 7.82 6.82
C GLU A 108 -11.74 8.31 8.22
N ASP A 109 -12.93 7.96 8.70
CA ASP A 109 -13.37 8.32 10.05
C ASP A 109 -12.55 7.61 11.13
N GLN A 110 -12.17 6.35 10.90
CA GLN A 110 -11.29 5.64 11.82
C GLN A 110 -9.89 6.26 11.86
N LYS A 111 -9.37 6.77 10.73
CA LYS A 111 -8.11 7.54 10.71
C LYS A 111 -8.23 8.84 11.51
N LYS A 112 -9.33 9.59 11.34
CA LYS A 112 -9.61 10.80 12.12
C LYS A 112 -9.68 10.49 13.62
N GLN A 113 -10.38 9.43 14.00
CA GLN A 113 -10.49 8.96 15.38
C GLN A 113 -9.14 8.53 15.96
N LEU A 114 -8.31 7.84 15.17
CA LEU A 114 -6.96 7.45 15.60
C LEU A 114 -6.07 8.68 15.83
N ASN A 115 -6.13 9.68 14.95
CA ASN A 115 -5.41 10.94 15.13
C ASN A 115 -5.89 11.72 16.36
N ALA A 116 -7.19 11.71 16.63
CA ALA A 116 -7.74 12.30 17.86
C ALA A 116 -7.25 11.56 19.10
N ALA A 117 -7.18 10.23 19.06
CA ALA A 117 -6.64 9.41 20.14
C ALA A 117 -5.18 9.75 20.46
N PHE A 118 -4.32 9.91 19.44
CA PHE A 118 -2.93 10.31 19.66
C PHE A 118 -2.80 11.69 20.33
N ARG A 119 -3.60 12.67 19.89
CA ARG A 119 -3.61 14.01 20.51
C ARG A 119 -4.07 13.95 21.97
N ASP A 120 -5.10 13.17 22.28
CA ASP A 120 -5.59 13.02 23.64
C ASP A 120 -4.57 12.33 24.55
N ILE A 121 -3.91 11.28 24.05
CA ILE A 121 -2.86 10.57 24.79
C ILE A 121 -1.65 11.47 25.05
N SER A 122 -1.25 12.28 24.06
CA SER A 122 -0.18 13.28 24.24
C SER A 122 -0.50 14.27 25.38
N LYS A 123 -1.74 14.77 25.45
CA LYS A 123 -2.19 15.65 26.55
C LYS A 123 -2.17 14.93 27.90
N LYS A 124 -2.69 13.69 27.96
CA LYS A 124 -2.72 12.88 29.18
C LYS A 124 -1.32 12.63 29.73
N ILE A 125 -0.37 12.25 28.87
CA ILE A 125 1.03 12.04 29.25
C ILE A 125 1.64 13.34 29.76
N GLY A 126 1.43 14.46 29.05
CA GLY A 126 1.97 15.76 29.44
C GLY A 126 1.40 16.33 30.75
N SER A 127 0.22 15.85 31.18
CA SER A 127 -0.40 16.25 32.46
C SER A 127 0.02 15.40 33.67
N VAL A 128 0.78 14.32 33.48
CA VAL A 128 1.21 13.48 34.60
C VAL A 128 2.30 14.21 35.39
N THR A 129 2.03 14.48 36.66
CA THR A 129 3.00 14.98 37.63
C THR A 129 3.19 13.95 38.74
N VAL A 130 4.43 13.66 39.10
CA VAL A 130 4.75 12.84 40.28
C VAL A 130 5.18 13.78 41.40
N SER A 131 4.53 13.67 42.55
CA SER A 131 4.84 14.43 43.78
C SER A 131 5.71 13.62 44.72
#